data_AF-Q93U50-F1
#
_entry.id   AF-Q93U50-F1
#
_cell.length_a   1.000
_cell.length_b   1.000
_cell.length_c   1.000
_cell.angle_alpha   90.00
_cell.angle_beta   90.00
_cell.angle_gamma   90.00
#
_symmetry.space_group_name_H-M   'P 1'
#
loop_
_entity.id
_entity.type
_entity.pdbx_description
1 polymer ?
#
loop_
_entity_poly.entity_id
_entity_poly.type
_entity_poly.pdbx_seq_one_letter_code
_entity_poly.pdbx_strand_id
1 'polypeptide(L)' 'YGAAFILKEMLTVKSDDLIGRTIMYKNIMNEIQNVESGIPESFQILIKEIQSLCFDIKIV' A
#
# COMPACT_ATOMS: atom_id res chain seq x y z
N TYR A 1 -5.17 -3.43 -20.91
CA TYR A 1 -6.19 -3.26 -19.85
C TYR A 1 -5.72 -2.15 -18.92
N GLY A 2 -6.35 -0.98 -18.95
CA GLY A 2 -6.02 0.16 -18.06
C GLY A 2 -6.43 -0.10 -16.61
N ALA A 3 -5.88 -1.14 -16.00
CA ALA A 3 -6.26 -1.67 -14.69
C ALA A 3 -5.34 -1.16 -13.56
N ALA A 4 -4.71 0.01 -13.74
CA ALA A 4 -3.75 0.56 -12.79
C ALA A 4 -4.33 0.68 -11.37
N PHE A 5 -5.60 1.06 -11.24
CA PHE A 5 -6.29 1.16 -9.96
C PHE A 5 -6.53 -0.21 -9.31
N ILE A 6 -6.93 -1.20 -10.10
CA ILE A 6 -7.15 -2.57 -9.60
C ILE A 6 -5.83 -3.17 -9.10
N LEU A 7 -4.75 -3.00 -9.87
CA LEU A 7 -3.43 -3.47 -9.47
C LEU A 7 -2.94 -2.76 -8.21
N LYS A 8 -3.15 -1.43 -8.13
CA LYS A 8 -2.79 -0.65 -6.94
C LYS A 8 -3.52 -1.17 -5.71
N GLU A 9 -4.82 -1.40 -5.79
CA GLU A 9 -5.61 -1.96 -4.68
C GLU A 9 -5.10 -3.34 -4.25
N MET A 10 -4.80 -4.22 -5.21
CA MET A 10 -4.30 -5.56 -4.93
C MET A 10 -2.96 -5.54 -4.19
N LEU A 11 -2.08 -4.57 -4.49
CA LEU A 11 -0.75 -4.45 -3.89
C LEU A 11 -0.70 -3.61 -2.61
N THR A 12 -1.82 -3.00 -2.20
CA THR A 12 -1.88 -2.09 -1.04
C THR A 12 -2.97 -2.52 -0.06
N VAL A 13 -4.15 -1.89 -0.13
CA VAL A 13 -5.28 -2.04 0.79
C VAL A 13 -5.84 -3.46 0.88
N LYS A 14 -5.61 -4.31 -0.14
CA LYS A 14 -6.02 -5.73 -0.13
C LYS A 14 -4.94 -6.70 0.36
N SER A 15 -3.66 -6.33 0.32
CA SER A 15 -2.54 -7.21 0.72
C SER A 15 -1.87 -6.77 2.02
N ASP A 16 -1.34 -5.55 2.04
CA ASP A 16 -0.22 -5.15 2.91
C ASP A 16 -0.47 -3.84 3.68
N ASP A 17 -1.63 -3.18 3.54
CA ASP A 17 -1.90 -1.93 4.26
C ASP A 17 -2.89 -2.16 5.42
N LEU A 18 -2.37 -2.25 6.65
CA LEU A 18 -3.17 -2.51 7.86
C LEU A 18 -4.14 -1.36 8.17
N ILE A 19 -3.69 -0.12 7.99
CA ILE A 19 -4.46 1.08 8.29
C ILE A 19 -5.52 1.28 7.20
N GLY A 20 -5.10 1.19 5.93
CA GLY A 20 -5.95 1.28 4.76
C GLY A 20 -7.05 0.23 4.76
N ARG A 21 -6.79 -1.00 5.21
CA ARG A 21 -7.80 -2.05 5.33
C ARG A 21 -8.94 -1.66 6.28
N THR A 22 -8.63 -1.08 7.44
CA THR A 22 -9.65 -0.67 8.43
C THR A 22 -10.52 0.47 7.91
N ILE A 23 -9.89 1.45 7.25
CA ILE A 23 -10.59 2.58 6.62
C ILE A 23 -11.45 2.08 5.46
N MET A 24 -10.93 1.17 4.63
CA MET A 24 -11.66 0.55 3.53
C MET A 24 -12.91 -0.18 4.03
N TYR A 25 -12.80 -0.96 5.12
CA TYR A 25 -13.98 -1.59 5.73
C TYR A 25 -15.02 -0.56 6.18
N LYS A 26 -14.60 0.52 6.83
CA LYS A 26 -15.51 1.61 7.24
C LYS A 26 -16.15 2.30 6.02
N ASN A 27 -15.41 2.49 4.94
CA ASN A 27 -15.90 3.12 3.72
C ASN A 27 -16.92 2.22 3.00
N ILE A 28 -16.68 0.91 2.95
CA ILE A 28 -17.64 -0.07 2.42
C ILE A 28 -18.94 -0.05 3.23
N MET A 29 -18.87 0.01 4.55
CA MET A 29 -20.05 0.08 5.41
C MET A 29 -20.86 1.38 5.24
N ASN A 30 -20.19 2.49 4.93
CA ASN A 30 -20.83 3.81 4.76
C ASN A 30 -21.16 4.15 3.29
N GLU A 31 -21.02 3.20 2.37
CA GLU A 31 -21.20 3.40 0.92
C GLU A 31 -20.32 4.53 0.32
N ILE A 32 -19.17 4.81 0.95
CA ILE A 32 -18.22 5.82 0.49
C ILE A 32 -17.24 5.15 -0.47
N GLN A 33 -17.24 5.58 -1.74
CA GLN A 33 -16.27 5.11 -2.75
C GLN A 33 -14.98 5.94 -2.69
N ASN A 34 -14.29 5.92 -1.54
CA ASN A 34 -12.95 6.49 -1.42
C ASN A 34 -11.95 5.40 -1.06
N VAL A 35 -10.88 5.32 -1.85
CA VAL A 35 -9.79 4.36 -1.67
C VAL A 35 -8.48 5.15 -1.67
N GLU A 36 -8.02 5.49 -0.48
CA GLU A 36 -6.68 6.02 -0.27
C GLU A 36 -5.75 4.85 0.02
N SER A 37 -4.74 4.70 -0.82
CA SER A 37 -3.74 3.64 -0.70
C SER A 37 -2.35 4.27 -0.67
N GLY A 38 -1.61 4.01 0.40
CA GLY A 38 -0.24 4.50 0.60
C GLY A 38 0.83 3.64 -0.08
N ILE A 39 2.07 3.82 0.36
CA ILE A 39 3.20 2.94 0.01
C ILE A 39 3.01 1.61 0.75
N PRO A 40 3.10 0.44 0.08
CA PRO A 40 2.99 -0.86 0.73
C PRO A 40 4.04 -1.04 1.84
N GLU A 41 3.65 -1.68 2.94
CA GLU A 41 4.55 -1.99 4.05
C GLU A 41 5.71 -2.89 3.60
N SER A 42 5.44 -3.87 2.72
CA SER A 42 6.42 -4.74 2.07
C SER A 42 7.53 -3.97 1.35
N PHE A 43 7.21 -2.81 0.75
CA PHE A 43 8.21 -1.97 0.09
C PHE A 43 9.13 -1.26 1.09
N GLN A 44 8.60 -0.86 2.26
CA GLN A 44 9.43 -0.30 3.33
C GLN A 44 10.38 -1.36 3.91
N ILE A 45 9.93 -2.61 4.05
CA ILE A 45 10.77 -3.73 4.49
C ILE A 45 11.89 -3.96 3.47
N LEU A 46 11.55 -4.02 2.18
CA LEU A 46 12.54 -4.16 1.10
C LEU A 46 13.63 -3.09 1.17
N ILE A 47 13.26 -1.82 1.39
CA ILE A 47 14.25 -0.74 1.54
C ILE A 47 15.17 -1.00 2.73
N LYS A 48 14.62 -1.41 3.88
CA LYS A 48 15.42 -1.72 5.08
C LYS A 48 16.35 -2.90 4.85
N GLU A 49 15.90 -3.93 4.14
CA GLU A 49 16.72 -5.09 3.79
C GLU A 49 17.88 -4.68 2.88
N ILE A 50 17.64 -3.84 1.88
CA ILE A 50 18.72 -3.33 1.01
C ILE A 50 19.68 -2.41 1.80
N GLN A 51 19.15 -1.58 2.70
CA GLN A 51 19.97 -0.74 3.58
C GLN A 51 20.84 -1.56 4.54
N SER A 52 20.41 -2.76 4.93
CA SER A 52 21.24 -3.68 5.73
C SER A 52 22.51 -4.15 5.01
N LEU A 53 22.52 -4.07 3.67
CA LEU A 53 23.67 -4.37 2.82
C LEU A 53 24.57 -3.14 2.57
N CYS A 54 24.45 -2.10 3.38
CA CYS A 54 25.18 -0.83 3.27
C CYS A 54 24.83 0.03 2.03
N PHE A 55 23.67 -0.18 1.41
CA PHE A 55 23.17 0.67 0.33
C PHE A 55 22.24 1.77 0.86
N ASP A 56 22.55 3.05 0.60
CA ASP A 56 21.66 4.17 0.97
C ASP A 56 20.59 4.40 -0.11
N ILE A 57 19.40 3.85 0.11
CA ILE A 57 18.22 4.07 -0.73
C ILE A 57 17.27 5.03 -0.03
N LYS A 58 16.83 6.06 -0.74
CA LYS A 58 15.86 7.06 -0.29
C LYS A 58 14.72 7.18 -1.30
N ILE A 59 13.50 7.23 -0.78
CA ILE A 59 12.31 7.59 -1.57
C ILE A 59 12.33 9.11 -1.72
N VAL A 60 12.22 9.60 -2.96
CA VAL A 60 12.15 11.04 -3.30
C VAL A 60 10.70 11.41 -3.58
#